data_AF-A0A9D3ZH03-F1
#
_entry.id   AF-A0A9D3ZH03-F1
#
_cell.length_a   1.000
_cell.length_b   1.000
_cell.length_c   1.000
_cell.angle_alpha   90.00
_cell.angle_beta   90.00
_cell.angle_gamma   90.00
#
_symmetry.space_group_name_H-M   'P 1'
#
loop_
_entity.id
_entity.type
_entity.pdbx_description
1 polymer ?
#
loop_
_entity_poly.entity_id
_entity_poly.type
_entity_poly.pdbx_seq_one_letter_code
_entity_poly.pdbx_strand_id
1 'polypeptide(L)'
;MAYEQLFAWEVPNFFVDYAVFMDKLINTSKDAELLRKNEIINNLLGNDEAVTQMFNKLGDSVYYSPEDFYYRDIANQLNKHCKRNWNIWKWKAKLKKDYFNTPWVPLSFLAALVLLLLTILQTIFSVLSYYHQRQ
;
A
#
# COMPACT_ATOMS: atom_id res chain seq x y z
N MET A 1 20.87 43.65 23.43
CA MET A 1 21.21 42.21 23.36
C MET A 1 20.48 41.43 24.46
N ALA A 2 19.14 41.45 24.45
CA ALA A 2 18.32 40.78 25.49
C ALA A 2 17.21 39.90 24.89
N TYR A 3 17.23 39.67 23.58
CA TYR A 3 16.20 38.91 22.86
C TYR A 3 16.64 37.48 22.51
N GLU A 4 17.93 37.15 22.60
CA GLU A 4 18.43 35.81 22.23
C GLU A 4 18.52 34.82 23.39
N GLN A 5 18.40 35.28 24.64
CA GLN A 5 18.51 34.41 25.82
C GLN A 5 17.18 33.82 26.31
N LEU A 6 16.05 34.12 25.64
CA LEU A 6 14.72 33.60 26.05
C LEU A 6 14.29 32.32 25.31
N PHE A 7 15.02 31.88 24.28
CA PHE A 7 14.72 30.66 23.50
C PHE A 7 15.54 29.43 23.92
N ALA A 8 16.07 29.42 25.15
CA ALA A 8 16.61 28.22 25.79
C ALA A 8 15.51 27.26 26.31
N TRP A 9 14.27 27.43 25.83
CA TRP A 9 13.23 26.42 25.97
C TRP A 9 13.40 25.51 24.77
N GLU A 10 14.00 24.33 24.99
CA GLU A 10 14.05 23.25 24.02
C GLU A 10 12.70 23.19 23.29
N VAL A 11 12.67 23.54 21.99
CA VAL A 11 11.51 23.19 21.18
C VAL A 11 11.37 21.69 21.38
N PRO A 12 10.25 21.21 21.95
CA PRO A 12 10.16 19.80 22.28
C PRO A 12 10.43 19.00 21.02
N ASN A 13 11.33 18.01 21.09
CA ASN A 13 11.76 17.24 19.92
C ASN A 13 10.56 16.73 19.09
N PHE A 14 9.40 16.48 19.72
CA PHE A 14 8.17 16.09 19.03
C PHE A 14 7.68 17.12 17.98
N PHE A 15 7.86 18.43 18.18
CA PHE A 15 7.42 19.44 17.21
C PHE A 15 8.30 19.45 15.96
N VAL A 16 9.61 19.37 16.17
CA VAL A 16 10.61 19.26 15.10
C VAL A 16 10.43 17.95 14.35
N ASP A 17 10.24 16.84 15.08
CA ASP A 17 9.98 15.52 14.50
C ASP A 17 8.64 15.48 13.75
N TYR A 18 7.63 16.21 14.21
CA TYR A 18 6.37 16.34 13.48
C TYR A 18 6.56 17.07 12.15
N ALA A 19 7.29 18.19 12.16
CA ALA A 19 7.62 18.91 10.93
C ALA A 19 8.35 18.03 9.92
N VAL A 20 9.36 17.28 10.38
CA VAL A 20 10.09 16.29 9.57
C VAL A 20 9.19 15.15 9.09
N PHE A 21 8.27 14.68 9.94
CA PHE A 21 7.30 13.65 9.56
C PHE A 21 6.39 14.14 8.43
N MET A 22 5.88 15.36 8.55
CA MET A 22 4.99 15.97 7.56
C MET A 22 5.72 16.30 6.26
N ASP A 23 6.96 16.79 6.31
CA ASP A 23 7.83 16.99 5.15
C ASP A 23 8.00 15.68 4.34
N LYS A 24 8.26 14.57 5.03
CA LYS A 24 8.33 13.24 4.37
C LYS A 24 7.02 12.77 3.75
N LEU A 25 5.88 13.26 4.21
CA LEU A 25 4.56 12.94 3.64
C LEU A 25 4.19 13.88 2.49
N ILE A 26 4.67 15.13 2.50
CA ILE A 26 4.28 16.20 1.58
C ILE A 26 5.46 16.52 0.66
N ASN A 27 5.61 15.76 -0.42
CA ASN A 27 6.64 16.04 -1.43
C ASN A 27 6.11 16.94 -2.56
N THR A 28 4.81 16.85 -2.85
CA THR A 28 4.14 17.60 -3.92
C THR A 28 2.85 18.26 -3.43
N SER A 29 2.34 19.24 -4.18
CA SER A 29 1.04 19.86 -3.87
C SER A 29 -0.13 18.88 -3.89
N LYS A 30 -0.02 17.78 -4.64
CA LYS A 30 -1.02 16.69 -4.61
C LYS A 30 -1.01 15.93 -3.29
N ASP A 31 0.15 15.78 -2.66
CA ASP A 31 0.25 15.13 -1.36
C ASP A 31 -0.38 16.03 -0.28
N ALA A 32 -0.10 17.34 -0.32
CA ALA A 32 -0.77 18.32 0.54
C ALA A 32 -2.29 18.35 0.33
N GLU A 33 -2.75 18.36 -0.93
CA GLU A 33 -4.17 18.29 -1.28
C GLU A 33 -4.83 17.01 -0.72
N LEU A 34 -4.15 15.86 -0.84
CA LEU A 34 -4.64 14.58 -0.33
C LEU A 34 -4.78 14.62 1.19
N LEU A 35 -3.77 15.09 1.92
CA LEU A 35 -3.83 15.19 3.38
C LEU A 35 -4.94 16.15 3.82
N ARG A 36 -5.12 17.27 3.12
CA ARG A 36 -6.20 18.22 3.37
C ARG A 36 -7.59 17.61 3.12
N LYS A 37 -7.77 16.88 2.02
CA LYS A 37 -9.04 16.21 1.70
C LYS A 37 -9.41 15.12 2.70
N ASN A 38 -8.41 14.50 3.34
CA ASN A 38 -8.61 13.54 4.42
C ASN A 38 -8.63 14.20 5.81
N GLU A 39 -8.73 15.54 5.88
CA GLU A 39 -8.82 16.32 7.12
C GLU A 39 -7.61 16.12 8.08
N ILE A 40 -6.48 15.66 7.55
CA ILE A 40 -5.23 15.46 8.31
C ILE A 40 -4.54 16.81 8.56
N ILE A 41 -4.63 17.74 7.60
CA ILE A 41 -4.11 19.10 7.71
C ILE A 41 -5.16 20.12 7.30
N ASN A 42 -5.14 21.27 7.98
CA ASN A 42 -5.91 22.44 7.57
C ASN A 42 -5.02 23.38 6.77
N ASN A 43 -5.43 23.69 5.54
CA ASN A 43 -4.70 24.64 4.71
C ASN A 43 -5.09 26.08 5.08
N LEU A 44 -4.22 26.72 5.86
CA LEU A 44 -4.33 28.14 6.23
C LEU A 44 -3.50 29.06 5.32
N LEU A 45 -2.75 28.50 4.38
CA LEU A 45 -1.84 29.22 3.47
C LEU A 45 -2.50 29.56 2.12
N GLY A 46 -3.78 29.20 1.95
CA GLY A 46 -4.61 29.56 0.80
C GLY A 46 -4.51 28.62 -0.40
N ASN A 47 -3.38 27.94 -0.61
CA ASN A 47 -3.24 26.90 -1.64
C ASN A 47 -2.30 25.77 -1.21
N ASP A 48 -2.43 24.61 -1.83
CA ASP A 48 -1.69 23.39 -1.43
C ASP A 48 -0.20 23.47 -1.81
N GLU A 49 0.14 24.29 -2.81
CA GLU A 49 1.53 24.57 -3.22
C GLU A 49 2.32 25.32 -2.14
N ALA A 50 1.69 26.29 -1.48
CA ALA A 50 2.28 27.06 -0.38
C ALA A 50 2.55 26.17 0.84
N VAL A 51 1.67 25.20 1.11
CA VAL A 51 1.87 24.18 2.15
C VAL A 51 3.10 23.33 1.83
N THR A 52 3.19 22.79 0.61
CA THR A 52 4.36 22.01 0.18
C THR A 52 5.66 22.82 0.26
N GLN A 53 5.66 24.07 -0.20
CA GLN A 53 6.85 24.94 -0.11
C GLN A 53 7.25 25.23 1.34
N MET A 54 6.29 25.38 2.26
CA MET A 54 6.58 25.59 3.67
C MET A 54 7.30 24.38 4.27
N PHE A 55 6.77 23.17 4.05
CA PHE A 55 7.36 21.95 4.60
C PHE A 55 8.72 21.63 3.97
N ASN A 56 8.86 21.71 2.65
CA ASN A 56 10.14 21.47 1.97
C ASN A 56 11.25 22.39 2.48
N LYS A 57 10.96 23.70 2.64
CA LYS A 57 11.92 24.67 3.19
C LYS A 57 12.25 24.38 4.66
N LEU A 58 11.28 23.88 5.42
CA LEU A 58 11.48 23.51 6.81
C LEU A 58 12.37 22.27 6.92
N GLY A 59 12.15 21.27 6.05
CA GLY A 59 12.97 20.06 5.95
C GLY A 59 14.45 20.36 5.68
N ASP A 60 14.74 21.33 4.78
CA ASP A 60 16.12 21.76 4.48
C ASP A 60 16.83 22.38 5.70
N SER A 61 16.08 22.92 6.65
CA SER A 61 16.60 23.69 7.80
C SER A 61 16.69 22.89 9.10
N VAL A 62 16.20 21.65 9.11
CA VAL A 62 16.01 20.88 10.34
C VAL A 62 16.92 19.65 10.38
N TYR A 63 17.74 19.58 11.43
CA TYR A 63 18.48 18.37 11.78
C TYR A 63 17.68 17.55 12.80
N TYR A 64 17.46 16.26 12.54
CA TYR A 64 16.78 15.35 13.46
C TYR A 64 17.57 14.04 13.61
N SER A 65 17.53 13.45 14.80
CA SER A 65 18.12 12.12 15.07
C SER A 65 17.15 11.03 14.61
N PRO A 66 17.53 10.16 13.65
CA PRO A 66 16.68 9.04 13.26
C PRO A 66 16.45 8.04 14.40
N GLU A 67 17.35 8.00 15.40
CA GLU A 67 17.34 7.10 16.57
C GLU A 67 16.46 7.59 17.73
N ASP A 68 16.14 8.88 17.77
CA ASP A 68 15.24 9.49 18.76
C ASP A 68 13.95 10.08 18.16
N PHE A 69 13.73 9.88 16.87
CA PHE A 69 12.54 10.35 16.15
C PHE A 69 11.22 9.87 16.77
N TYR A 70 10.44 10.81 17.32
CA TYR A 70 9.21 10.56 18.07
C TYR A 70 8.15 9.77 17.29
N TYR A 71 8.01 10.05 15.99
CA TYR A 71 7.00 9.41 15.13
C TYR A 71 7.48 8.13 14.44
N ARG A 72 8.60 7.52 14.88
CA ARG A 72 9.19 6.33 14.24
C ARG A 72 8.19 5.19 14.11
N ASP A 73 7.48 4.87 15.19
CA ASP A 73 6.55 3.75 15.21
C ASP A 73 5.35 3.98 14.29
N ILE A 74 4.85 5.22 14.24
CA ILE A 74 3.76 5.61 13.34
C ILE A 74 4.22 5.51 11.89
N ALA A 75 5.40 6.05 11.55
CA ALA A 75 5.97 5.96 10.22
C ALA A 75 6.20 4.50 9.78
N ASN A 76 6.67 3.64 10.70
CA ASN A 76 6.86 2.22 10.46
C ASN A 76 5.54 1.49 10.20
N GLN A 77 4.50 1.79 10.98
CA GLN A 77 3.17 1.20 10.79
C GLN A 77 2.56 1.63 9.45
N LEU A 78 2.66 2.91 9.10
CA LEU A 78 2.21 3.43 7.81
C LEU A 78 2.93 2.73 6.66
N ASN A 79 4.27 2.64 6.71
CA ASN A 79 5.06 1.94 5.70
C ASN A 79 4.70 0.46 5.57
N LYS A 80 4.46 -0.25 6.69
CA LYS A 80 4.01 -1.65 6.67
C LYS A 80 2.64 -1.78 6.02
N HIS A 81 1.70 -0.87 6.33
CA HIS A 81 0.36 -0.86 5.73
C HIS A 81 0.43 -0.63 4.22
N CYS A 82 1.15 0.40 3.77
CA CYS A 82 1.32 0.70 2.35
C CYS A 82 1.97 -0.44 1.59
N LYS A 83 3.04 -1.05 2.14
CA LYS A 83 3.69 -2.23 1.53
C LYS A 83 2.75 -3.41 1.41
N ARG A 84 1.91 -3.68 2.44
CA ARG A 84 0.94 -4.77 2.38
C ARG A 84 -0.10 -4.55 1.28
N ASN A 85 -0.67 -3.36 1.19
CA ASN A 85 -1.65 -3.02 0.16
C ASN A 85 -1.04 -3.09 -1.25
N TRP A 86 0.18 -2.59 -1.41
CA TRP A 86 0.93 -2.66 -2.67
C TRP A 86 1.19 -4.11 -3.09
N ASN A 87 1.61 -4.96 -2.16
CA ASN A 87 1.86 -6.38 -2.44
C ASN A 87 0.57 -7.09 -2.90
N ILE A 88 -0.56 -6.82 -2.24
CA ILE A 88 -1.86 -7.38 -2.62
C ILE A 88 -2.27 -6.89 -4.02
N TRP A 89 -2.14 -5.58 -4.29
CA TRP A 89 -2.47 -5.01 -5.58
C TRP A 89 -1.59 -5.59 -6.70
N LYS A 90 -0.28 -5.69 -6.48
CA LYS A 90 0.67 -6.31 -7.40
C LYS A 90 0.33 -7.77 -7.69
N TRP A 91 -0.02 -8.56 -6.67
CA TRP A 91 -0.46 -9.94 -6.83
C TRP A 91 -1.75 -10.04 -7.66
N LYS A 92 -2.75 -9.20 -7.36
CA LYS A 92 -3.99 -9.14 -8.13
C LYS A 92 -3.73 -8.75 -9.59
N ALA A 93 -2.87 -7.76 -9.83
CA ALA A 93 -2.51 -7.33 -11.18
C ALA A 93 -1.81 -8.45 -11.96
N LYS A 94 -0.88 -9.18 -11.31
CA LYS A 94 -0.21 -10.35 -11.89
C LYS A 94 -1.20 -11.46 -12.23
N LEU A 95 -2.08 -11.82 -11.30
CA LEU A 95 -3.13 -12.82 -11.54
C LEU A 95 -4.05 -12.42 -12.69
N LYS A 96 -4.49 -11.15 -12.75
CA LYS A 96 -5.31 -10.65 -13.85
C LYS A 96 -4.58 -10.78 -15.19
N LYS A 97 -3.30 -10.38 -15.25
CA LYS A 97 -2.48 -10.47 -16.45
C LYS A 97 -2.30 -11.93 -16.90
N ASP A 98 -1.94 -12.82 -16.00
CA ASP A 98 -1.53 -14.18 -16.36
C ASP A 98 -2.74 -15.09 -16.62
N TYR A 99 -3.80 -15.01 -15.79
CA TYR A 99 -4.98 -15.87 -15.89
C TYR A 99 -6.12 -15.29 -16.75
N PHE A 100 -6.42 -14.00 -16.61
CA PHE A 100 -7.62 -13.40 -17.26
C PHE A 100 -7.31 -12.76 -18.61
N ASN A 101 -6.06 -12.40 -18.88
CA ASN A 101 -5.65 -11.80 -20.14
C ASN A 101 -5.27 -12.85 -21.20
N THR A 102 -5.10 -14.11 -20.79
CA THR A 102 -4.83 -15.25 -21.69
C THR A 102 -6.06 -16.15 -21.73
N PRO A 103 -6.97 -16.00 -22.70
CA PRO A 103 -8.26 -16.72 -22.72
C PRO A 103 -8.10 -18.25 -22.76
N TRP A 104 -6.93 -18.74 -23.16
CA TRP A 104 -6.64 -20.17 -23.30
C TRP A 104 -6.47 -20.92 -21.99
N VAL A 105 -5.94 -20.31 -20.94
CA VAL A 105 -5.67 -20.99 -19.66
C VAL A 105 -6.96 -21.45 -18.96
N PRO A 106 -7.98 -20.58 -18.75
CA PRO A 106 -9.23 -21.03 -18.16
C PRO A 106 -10.00 -22.01 -19.06
N LEU A 107 -9.91 -21.85 -20.39
CA LEU A 107 -10.58 -22.73 -21.33
C LEU A 107 -9.98 -24.15 -21.31
N SER A 108 -8.65 -24.26 -21.30
CA SER A 108 -7.95 -25.54 -21.19
C SER A 108 -8.21 -26.23 -19.84
N PHE A 109 -8.26 -25.46 -18.75
CA PHE A 109 -8.62 -25.99 -17.44
C PHE A 109 -10.05 -26.54 -17.43
N LEU A 110 -11.01 -25.80 -18.01
CA LEU A 110 -12.40 -26.25 -18.12
C LEU A 110 -12.52 -27.51 -19.00
N ALA A 111 -11.82 -27.55 -20.13
CA ALA A 111 -11.80 -28.72 -21.01
C ALA A 111 -11.23 -29.96 -20.31
N ALA A 112 -10.12 -29.82 -19.59
CA ALA A 112 -9.54 -30.90 -18.80
C ALA A 112 -10.49 -31.40 -17.70
N LEU A 113 -11.19 -30.48 -17.01
CA LEU A 113 -12.19 -30.85 -16.00
C LEU A 113 -13.35 -31.65 -16.61
N VAL A 114 -13.86 -31.25 -17.77
CA VAL A 114 -14.92 -31.98 -18.48
C VAL A 114 -14.44 -33.37 -18.91
N LEU A 115 -13.25 -33.47 -19.50
CA LEU A 115 -12.65 -34.76 -19.89
C LEU A 115 -12.47 -35.70 -18.70
N LEU A 116 -12.07 -35.16 -17.54
CA LEU A 116 -11.91 -35.92 -16.31
C LEU A 116 -13.24 -36.46 -15.79
N LEU A 117 -14.31 -35.66 -15.82
CA LEU A 117 -15.65 -36.12 -15.45
C LEU A 117 -16.17 -37.21 -16.40
N LEU A 118 -15.94 -37.04 -17.71
CA LEU A 118 -16.30 -38.05 -18.71
C LEU A 118 -15.56 -39.36 -18.50
N THR A 119 -14.25 -39.32 -18.21
CA THR A 119 -13.45 -40.53 -17.95
C THR A 119 -13.92 -41.25 -16.69
N ILE A 120 -14.29 -40.54 -15.63
CA ILE A 120 -14.87 -41.16 -14.42
C ILE A 120 -16.18 -41.87 -14.77
N LEU A 121 -17.09 -41.19 -15.45
CA LEU A 121 -18.37 -41.78 -15.90
C LEU A 121 -18.14 -43.03 -16.76
N GLN A 122 -17.26 -42.94 -17.75
CA GLN A 122 -16.94 -44.04 -18.66
C GLN A 122 -16.31 -45.23 -17.91
N THR A 123 -15.47 -44.96 -16.90
CA THR A 123 -14.88 -45.99 -16.05
C THR A 123 -15.94 -46.71 -15.22
N ILE A 124 -16.87 -45.97 -14.62
CA ILE A 124 -17.98 -46.55 -13.84
C ILE A 124 -18.85 -47.45 -14.73
N PHE A 125 -19.26 -46.97 -15.92
CA PHE A 125 -20.05 -47.77 -16.85
C PHE A 125 -19.31 -49.02 -17.33
N SER A 126 -18.02 -48.90 -17.65
CA SER A 126 -17.19 -50.04 -18.07
C SER A 126 -17.06 -51.12 -16.98
N VAL A 127 -16.90 -50.69 -15.72
CA VAL A 127 -16.85 -51.61 -14.58
C VAL A 127 -18.19 -52.31 -14.39
N LEU A 128 -19.30 -51.58 -14.42
CA LEU A 128 -20.64 -52.16 -14.28
C LEU A 128 -20.97 -53.14 -15.41
N SER A 129 -20.66 -52.81 -16.67
CA SER A 129 -20.89 -53.72 -17.80
C SER A 129 -20.05 -54.99 -17.69
N TYR A 130 -18.80 -54.87 -17.24
CA TYR A 130 -17.92 -56.02 -17.02
C TYR A 130 -18.49 -56.98 -15.97
N TYR A 131 -19.06 -56.47 -14.87
CA TYR A 131 -19.71 -57.31 -13.86
C TYR A 131 -21.02 -57.91 -14.34
N HIS A 132 -21.84 -57.17 -15.09
CA HIS A 132 -23.10 -57.69 -15.63
C HIS A 132 -22.89 -58.82 -16.65
N GLN A 133 -21.85 -58.73 -17.48
CA GLN A 133 -21.52 -59.77 -18.46
C GLN A 133 -20.88 -61.02 -17.83
N ARG A 134 -20.44 -60.94 -16.56
CA ARG A 134 -19.82 -62.04 -15.82
C ARG A 134 -20.81 -62.84 -14.97
N GLN A 135 -22.02 -62.34 -14.77
CA GLN A 135 -23.15 -63.08 -14.16
C GLN A 135 -23.88 -63.90 -15.22
#